data_AF-A0A397S9D4-F1
#
_entry.id   AF-A0A397S9D4-F1
#
_cell.length_a   1.000
_cell.length_b   1.000
_cell.length_c   1.000
_cell.angle_alpha   90.00
_cell.angle_beta   90.00
_cell.angle_gamma   90.00
#
_symmetry.space_group_name_H-M   'P 1'
#
loop_
_entity.id
_entity.type
_entity.pdbx_description
1 polymer ?
#
loop_
_entity_poly.entity_id
_entity_poly.type
_entity_poly.pdbx_seq_one_letter_code
_entity_poly.pdbx_strand_id
1 'polypeptide(L)'
;MGQVSQEPQKLQKAVKGEISNDFFNTAEDKKGLAEIFPSAYKHYLSTFYRTTLEAIPNVRTGQLSLNLQGLVNSISNNPKLTSQQKQQALNDVNNNLTDLQNIKNDIDAQEWLDRNYPKESRKRIKELDIGLKNLTGELDLSDFERLKELLCSNNNLTNCNFLNTLPNPEKLTILDLSNNDITQDLAVFSRFSSLERL
;
A
#
# COMPACT_ATOMS: atom_id res chain seq x y z
N MET A 1 -2.78 42.20 -34.15
CA MET A 1 -2.50 41.95 -32.72
C MET A 1 -2.14 40.49 -32.57
N GLY A 2 -0.85 40.17 -32.54
CA GLY A 2 -0.37 38.79 -32.43
C GLY A 2 -0.50 38.28 -31.01
N GLN A 3 -1.09 37.09 -30.85
CA GLN A 3 -1.12 36.39 -29.57
C GLN A 3 0.31 35.94 -29.22
N VAL A 4 0.83 36.45 -28.11
CA VAL A 4 2.07 35.95 -27.51
C VAL A 4 1.80 34.54 -26.98
N SER A 5 2.56 33.55 -27.46
CA SER A 5 2.44 32.14 -27.05
C SER A 5 2.57 32.00 -25.52
N GLN A 6 1.55 31.43 -24.87
CA GLN A 6 1.54 31.14 -23.43
C GLN A 6 2.39 29.93 -23.02
N GLU A 7 3.01 29.27 -24.00
CA GLU A 7 3.75 28.02 -23.83
C GLU A 7 4.99 28.12 -22.91
N PRO A 8 5.80 29.21 -22.93
CA PRO A 8 6.96 29.32 -22.05
C PRO A 8 6.59 29.49 -20.56
N GLN A 9 5.43 30.09 -20.27
CA GLN A 9 4.98 30.32 -18.89
C GLN A 9 4.39 29.05 -18.25
N LYS A 10 3.81 28.15 -19.05
CA LYS A 10 3.31 26.85 -18.59
C LYS A 10 4.46 25.91 -18.19
N LEU A 11 5.54 25.91 -18.97
CA LEU A 11 6.74 25.11 -18.72
C LEU A 11 7.50 25.54 -17.46
N GLN A 12 7.58 26.84 -17.17
CA GLN A 12 8.26 27.34 -15.95
C GLN A 12 7.51 27.02 -14.65
N LYS A 13 6.19 26.85 -14.68
CA LYS A 13 5.39 26.46 -13.50
C LYS A 13 5.52 24.96 -13.17
N ALA A 14 5.74 24.12 -14.19
CA ALA A 14 5.90 22.67 -14.02
C ALA A 14 7.20 22.32 -13.28
N VAL A 15 8.28 23.03 -13.61
CA VAL A 15 9.60 22.85 -13.00
C VAL A 15 9.61 23.26 -11.52
N LYS A 16 8.66 24.09 -11.07
CA LYS A 16 8.53 24.55 -9.67
C LYS A 16 7.61 23.70 -8.80
N GLY A 17 6.98 22.64 -9.34
CA GLY A 17 6.11 21.75 -8.58
C GLY A 17 4.74 22.33 -8.21
N GLU A 18 4.30 23.39 -8.88
CA GLU A 18 3.08 24.14 -8.54
C GLU A 18 1.83 23.70 -9.33
N ILE A 19 1.79 22.50 -9.92
CA ILE A 19 0.71 22.11 -10.84
C ILE A 19 -0.20 21.01 -10.29
N SER A 20 -1.52 21.26 -10.36
CA SER A 20 -2.62 20.28 -10.17
C SER A 20 -2.67 19.22 -11.28
N ASN A 21 -3.18 18.02 -10.96
CA ASN A 21 -3.36 16.88 -11.87
C ASN A 21 -4.14 17.20 -13.18
N ASP A 22 -4.92 18.28 -13.21
CA ASP A 22 -5.78 18.63 -14.34
C ASP A 22 -5.04 19.26 -15.54
N PHE A 23 -3.73 19.48 -15.45
CA PHE A 23 -2.99 20.31 -16.40
C PHE A 23 -2.46 19.60 -17.65
N PHE A 24 -2.39 18.26 -17.66
CA PHE A 24 -1.86 17.48 -18.80
C PHE A 24 -2.89 16.46 -19.30
N ASN A 25 -4.07 16.97 -19.66
CA ASN A 25 -5.21 16.13 -20.04
C ASN A 25 -5.19 15.67 -21.50
N THR A 26 -4.32 16.22 -22.36
CA THR A 26 -4.25 15.81 -23.76
C THR A 26 -3.09 14.85 -24.04
N ALA A 27 -3.22 14.06 -25.11
CA ALA A 27 -2.16 13.15 -25.54
C ALA A 27 -0.91 13.90 -26.05
N GLU A 28 -1.07 15.14 -26.52
CA GLU A 28 0.04 16.01 -26.96
C GLU A 28 0.83 16.59 -25.80
N ASP A 29 0.15 16.96 -24.70
CA ASP A 29 0.78 17.37 -23.45
C ASP A 29 1.69 16.28 -22.86
N LYS A 30 1.23 15.01 -22.92
CA LYS A 30 1.98 13.84 -22.46
C LYS A 30 3.17 13.49 -23.36
N LYS A 31 3.07 13.80 -24.66
CA LYS A 31 4.13 13.60 -25.65
C LYS A 31 5.30 14.56 -25.43
N GLY A 32 5.03 15.83 -25.13
CA GLY A 32 6.07 16.82 -24.86
C GLY A 32 6.88 16.54 -23.58
N LEU A 33 6.25 16.01 -22.53
CA LEU A 33 6.93 15.66 -21.29
C LEU A 33 7.92 14.49 -21.44
N ALA A 34 7.56 13.47 -22.22
CA ALA A 34 8.41 12.29 -22.44
C ALA A 34 9.60 12.55 -23.37
N GLU A 35 9.47 13.46 -24.34
CA GLU A 35 10.56 13.81 -25.26
C GLU A 35 11.58 14.79 -24.64
N ILE A 36 11.15 15.69 -23.75
CA ILE A 36 11.99 16.78 -23.25
C ILE A 36 12.59 16.46 -21.86
N PHE A 37 11.89 15.71 -21.00
CA PHE A 37 12.35 15.42 -19.64
C PHE A 37 11.97 13.99 -19.18
N PRO A 38 12.81 12.98 -19.45
CA PRO A 38 12.59 11.59 -19.02
C PRO A 38 12.35 11.46 -17.50
N SER A 39 13.01 12.31 -16.71
CA SER A 39 12.83 12.40 -15.26
C SER A 39 11.47 12.97 -14.85
N ALA A 40 10.89 13.91 -15.61
CA ALA A 40 9.55 14.44 -15.35
C ALA A 40 8.46 13.43 -15.73
N TYR A 41 8.68 12.62 -16.78
CA TYR A 41 7.79 11.51 -17.12
C TYR A 41 7.84 10.38 -16.08
N LYS A 42 9.04 10.04 -15.58
CA LYS A 42 9.22 9.10 -14.48
C LYS A 42 8.53 9.61 -13.19
N HIS A 43 8.65 10.90 -12.89
CA HIS A 43 7.94 11.53 -11.78
C HIS A 43 6.41 11.52 -11.98
N TYR A 44 5.92 11.86 -13.18
CA TYR A 44 4.49 11.81 -13.51
C TYR A 44 3.90 10.41 -13.36
N LEU A 45 4.58 9.37 -13.86
CA LEU A 45 4.12 7.99 -13.68
C LEU A 45 4.13 7.59 -12.21
N SER A 46 5.22 7.90 -11.48
CA SER A 46 5.30 7.67 -10.04
C SER A 46 4.14 8.34 -9.29
N THR A 47 3.88 9.61 -9.56
CA THR A 47 2.82 10.39 -8.92
C THR A 47 1.43 9.90 -9.32
N PHE A 48 1.19 9.56 -10.59
CA PHE A 48 -0.06 9.00 -11.08
C PHE A 48 -0.38 7.66 -10.43
N TYR A 49 0.59 6.73 -10.37
CA TYR A 49 0.43 5.44 -9.71
C TYR A 49 0.19 5.61 -8.20
N ARG A 50 0.93 6.52 -7.54
CA ARG A 50 0.77 6.80 -6.12
C ARG A 50 -0.62 7.36 -5.81
N THR A 51 -1.10 8.34 -6.59
CA THR A 51 -2.44 8.91 -6.42
C THR A 51 -3.57 7.94 -6.78
N THR A 52 -3.40 7.06 -7.79
CA THR A 52 -4.42 6.02 -8.09
C THR A 52 -4.47 4.91 -7.03
N LEU A 53 -3.34 4.59 -6.39
CA LEU A 53 -3.30 3.64 -5.27
C LEU A 53 -3.85 4.23 -3.97
N GLU A 54 -3.59 5.51 -3.70
CA GLU A 54 -4.13 6.22 -2.52
C GLU A 54 -5.63 6.51 -2.65
N ALA A 55 -6.13 6.77 -3.86
CA ALA A 55 -7.55 7.07 -4.10
C ALA A 55 -8.48 5.84 -4.15
N ILE A 56 -7.93 4.62 -4.17
CA ILE A 56 -8.73 3.38 -4.25
C ILE A 56 -8.25 2.41 -3.16
N PRO A 57 -8.73 2.56 -1.91
CA PRO A 57 -8.54 1.53 -0.91
C PRO A 57 -9.23 0.27 -1.43
N ASN A 58 -8.47 -0.80 -1.67
CA ASN A 58 -8.89 -2.09 -2.25
C ASN A 58 -8.82 -2.23 -3.78
N VAL A 59 -7.74 -1.81 -4.43
CA VAL A 59 -7.48 -2.34 -5.78
C VAL A 59 -7.22 -3.85 -5.67
N ARG A 60 -8.24 -4.66 -5.99
CA ARG A 60 -8.10 -6.12 -6.13
C ARG A 60 -6.93 -6.37 -7.08
N THR A 61 -6.03 -7.26 -6.69
CA THR A 61 -4.83 -7.67 -7.48
C THR A 61 -5.15 -7.95 -8.96
N GLY A 62 -6.35 -8.44 -9.27
CA GLY A 62 -6.84 -8.63 -10.64
C GLY A 62 -7.03 -7.35 -11.48
N GLN A 63 -7.46 -6.23 -10.90
CA GLN A 63 -7.64 -4.96 -11.63
C GLN A 63 -6.30 -4.31 -11.98
N LEU A 64 -5.31 -4.41 -11.07
CA LEU A 64 -3.92 -4.01 -11.34
C LEU A 64 -3.33 -4.83 -12.49
N SER A 65 -3.51 -6.16 -12.46
CA SER A 65 -3.03 -7.05 -13.52
C SER A 65 -3.59 -6.70 -14.91
N LEU A 66 -4.87 -6.38 -15.01
CA LEU A 66 -5.51 -6.03 -16.28
C LEU A 66 -5.01 -4.68 -16.83
N ASN A 67 -4.86 -3.68 -15.98
CA ASN A 67 -4.37 -2.37 -16.38
C ASN A 67 -2.90 -2.43 -16.86
N LEU A 68 -2.08 -3.27 -16.22
CA LEU A 68 -0.68 -3.49 -16.62
C LEU A 68 -0.55 -4.17 -17.98
N GLN A 69 -1.37 -5.17 -18.27
CA GLN A 69 -1.37 -5.82 -19.58
C GLN A 69 -1.74 -4.84 -20.71
N GLY A 70 -2.71 -3.95 -20.46
CA GLY A 70 -3.09 -2.90 -21.41
C GLY A 70 -1.95 -1.91 -21.69
N LEU A 71 -1.15 -1.56 -20.67
CA LEU A 71 0.02 -0.69 -20.82
C LEU A 71 1.13 -1.38 -21.62
N VAL A 72 1.47 -2.63 -21.28
CA VAL A 72 2.49 -3.43 -21.98
C VAL A 72 2.14 -3.58 -23.47
N ASN A 73 0.88 -3.87 -23.78
CA ASN A 73 0.40 -3.99 -25.16
C ASN A 73 0.51 -2.65 -25.91
N SER A 74 0.22 -1.53 -25.23
CA SER A 74 0.30 -0.19 -25.81
C SER A 74 1.73 0.23 -26.14
N ILE A 75 2.69 -0.08 -25.26
CA ILE A 75 4.12 0.18 -25.49
C ILE A 75 4.65 -0.67 -26.65
N SER A 76 4.33 -1.97 -26.64
CA SER A 76 4.80 -2.93 -27.65
C SER A 76 4.35 -2.56 -29.06
N ASN A 77 3.09 -2.11 -29.20
CA ASN A 77 2.49 -1.81 -30.49
C ASN A 77 2.67 -0.35 -30.96
N ASN A 78 3.35 0.50 -30.20
CA ASN A 78 3.51 1.91 -30.57
C ASN A 78 4.42 2.07 -31.81
N PRO A 79 3.92 2.57 -32.96
CA PRO A 79 4.73 2.70 -34.17
C PRO A 79 5.76 3.84 -34.12
N LYS A 80 5.64 4.76 -33.14
CA LYS A 80 6.53 5.91 -32.99
C LYS A 80 7.78 5.61 -32.16
N LEU A 81 7.84 4.46 -31.50
CA LEU A 81 8.98 4.04 -30.70
C LEU A 81 9.87 3.09 -31.51
N THR A 82 11.18 3.30 -31.44
CA THR A 82 12.15 2.32 -31.93
C THR A 82 12.14 1.07 -31.05
N SER A 83 12.63 -0.05 -31.58
CA SER A 83 12.73 -1.30 -30.83
C SER A 83 13.53 -1.15 -29.53
N GLN A 84 14.60 -0.33 -29.54
CA GLN A 84 15.41 -0.06 -28.36
C GLN A 84 14.64 0.75 -27.31
N GLN A 85 13.87 1.75 -27.74
CA GLN A 85 13.02 2.54 -26.83
C GLN A 85 11.89 1.71 -26.24
N LYS A 86 11.27 0.82 -27.03
CA LYS A 86 10.25 -0.12 -26.52
C LYS A 86 10.82 -1.04 -25.46
N GLN A 87 12.00 -1.62 -25.72
CA GLN A 87 12.64 -2.52 -24.77
C GLN A 87 13.00 -1.79 -23.47
N GLN A 88 13.55 -0.57 -23.56
CA GLN A 88 13.85 0.22 -22.37
C GLN A 88 12.59 0.55 -21.57
N ALA A 89 11.51 1.01 -22.24
CA ALA A 89 10.26 1.33 -21.58
C ALA A 89 9.60 0.11 -20.93
N LEU A 90 9.66 -1.06 -21.56
CA LEU A 90 9.17 -2.31 -20.98
C LEU A 90 10.00 -2.74 -19.76
N ASN A 91 11.32 -2.60 -19.82
CA ASN A 91 12.19 -2.87 -18.67
C ASN A 91 11.88 -1.91 -17.51
N ASP A 92 11.65 -0.64 -17.78
CA ASP A 92 11.29 0.35 -16.77
C ASP A 92 9.92 0.04 -16.13
N VAL A 93 8.92 -0.37 -16.92
CA VAL A 93 7.62 -0.81 -16.41
C VAL A 93 7.77 -2.06 -15.55
N ASN A 94 8.56 -3.04 -15.98
CA ASN A 94 8.79 -4.27 -15.22
C ASN A 94 9.53 -4.00 -13.90
N ASN A 95 10.55 -3.14 -13.90
CA ASN A 95 11.29 -2.78 -12.69
C ASN A 95 10.37 -2.03 -11.70
N ASN A 96 9.57 -1.08 -12.19
CA ASN A 96 8.58 -0.39 -11.34
C ASN A 96 7.46 -1.33 -10.87
N LEU A 97 7.11 -2.37 -11.65
CA LEU A 97 6.14 -3.39 -11.22
C LEU A 97 6.72 -4.24 -10.10
N THR A 98 8.00 -4.64 -10.19
CA THR A 98 8.70 -5.30 -9.10
C THR A 98 8.73 -4.42 -7.86
N ASP A 99 9.02 -3.13 -8.00
CA ASP A 99 8.95 -2.17 -6.90
C ASP A 99 7.52 -2.03 -6.33
N LEU A 100 6.47 -2.02 -7.16
CA LEU A 100 5.07 -1.94 -6.72
C LEU A 100 4.56 -3.24 -6.08
N GLN A 101 5.06 -4.40 -6.52
CA GLN A 101 4.80 -5.69 -5.89
C GLN A 101 5.55 -5.78 -4.54
N ASN A 102 6.69 -5.10 -4.42
CA ASN A 102 7.45 -4.96 -3.18
C ASN A 102 6.92 -3.82 -2.29
N ILE A 103 6.18 -2.86 -2.83
CA ILE A 103 5.24 -2.00 -2.10
C ILE A 103 4.01 -2.85 -1.79
N LYS A 104 4.24 -3.95 -1.08
CA LYS A 104 3.24 -4.45 -0.15
C LYS A 104 3.09 -3.27 0.82
N ASN A 105 1.98 -2.54 0.73
CA ASN A 105 1.67 -1.46 1.67
C ASN A 105 1.43 -2.15 3.02
N ASP A 106 2.52 -2.54 3.65
CA ASP A 106 2.60 -3.03 4.99
C ASP A 106 2.05 -1.90 5.85
N ILE A 107 0.85 -2.12 6.38
CA ILE A 107 0.18 -1.12 7.21
C ILE A 107 0.75 -1.30 8.61
N ASP A 108 1.21 -0.23 9.22
CA ASP A 108 1.58 -0.28 10.63
C ASP A 108 0.38 -0.75 11.46
N ALA A 109 0.56 -1.84 12.20
CA ALA A 109 -0.50 -2.52 12.90
C ALA A 109 -1.13 -1.61 13.97
N GLN A 110 -0.30 -0.81 14.66
CA GLN A 110 -0.77 0.13 15.66
C GLN A 110 -1.54 1.29 15.04
N GLU A 111 -1.04 1.88 13.93
CA GLU A 111 -1.76 2.94 13.22
C GLU A 111 -3.13 2.47 12.74
N TRP A 112 -3.20 1.26 12.19
CA TRP A 112 -4.47 0.67 11.77
C TRP A 112 -5.41 0.46 12.97
N LEU A 113 -4.89 -0.07 14.07
CA LEU A 113 -5.66 -0.32 15.30
C LEU A 113 -6.20 0.99 15.89
N ASP A 114 -5.38 2.03 15.99
CA ASP A 114 -5.77 3.36 16.50
C ASP A 114 -6.86 4.01 15.64
N ARG A 115 -6.77 3.84 14.32
CA ARG A 115 -7.75 4.38 13.37
C ARG A 115 -9.11 3.67 13.44
N ASN A 116 -9.11 2.34 13.58
CA ASN A 116 -10.33 1.53 13.51
C ASN A 116 -10.98 1.29 14.89
N TYR A 117 -10.18 1.35 15.95
CA TYR A 117 -10.61 1.11 17.32
C TYR A 117 -10.08 2.20 18.25
N PRO A 118 -10.78 3.35 18.35
CA PRO A 118 -10.42 4.42 19.28
C PRO A 118 -10.36 3.92 20.72
N LYS A 119 -9.44 4.46 21.52
CA LYS A 119 -9.11 3.96 22.87
C LYS A 119 -10.34 3.83 23.79
N GLU A 120 -11.32 4.74 23.68
CA GLU A 120 -12.53 4.73 24.53
C GLU A 120 -13.46 3.53 24.26
N SER A 121 -13.30 2.86 23.12
CA SER A 121 -14.10 1.71 22.70
C SER A 121 -13.50 0.37 23.10
N ARG A 122 -12.16 0.28 23.20
CA ARG A 122 -11.40 -0.97 23.36
C ARG A 122 -11.78 -1.80 24.58
N LYS A 123 -12.08 -1.12 25.70
CA LYS A 123 -12.48 -1.78 26.96
C LYS A 123 -13.76 -2.62 26.87
N ARG A 124 -14.58 -2.41 25.83
CA ARG A 124 -15.84 -3.14 25.62
C ARG A 124 -15.70 -4.29 24.62
N ILE A 125 -14.59 -4.37 23.91
CA ILE A 125 -14.37 -5.33 22.83
C ILE A 125 -14.07 -6.70 23.43
N LYS A 126 -14.79 -7.71 22.96
CA LYS A 126 -14.60 -9.12 23.34
C LYS A 126 -13.95 -9.94 22.24
N GLU A 127 -14.09 -9.49 21.00
CA GLU A 127 -13.59 -10.14 19.80
C GLU A 127 -12.91 -9.07 18.95
N LEU A 128 -11.64 -9.30 18.62
CA LEU A 128 -10.86 -8.43 17.76
C LEU A 128 -10.42 -9.24 16.54
N ASP A 129 -11.02 -8.94 15.39
CA ASP A 129 -10.62 -9.48 14.10
C ASP A 129 -9.84 -8.43 13.30
N ILE A 130 -8.53 -8.67 13.17
CA ILE A 130 -7.60 -7.88 12.37
C ILE A 130 -6.95 -8.74 11.26
N GLY A 131 -7.58 -9.85 10.89
CA GLY A 131 -7.05 -10.74 9.85
C GLY A 131 -7.14 -10.16 8.44
N LEU A 132 -6.26 -10.60 7.54
CA LEU A 132 -6.21 -10.18 6.12
C LEU A 132 -6.07 -8.66 5.93
N LYS A 133 -5.25 -8.01 6.75
CA LYS A 133 -5.06 -6.55 6.72
C LYS A 133 -3.66 -6.12 6.26
N ASN A 134 -2.77 -7.07 5.95
CA ASN A 134 -1.36 -6.81 5.64
C ASN A 134 -0.67 -5.99 6.74
N LEU A 135 -1.00 -6.27 8.01
CA LEU A 135 -0.42 -5.54 9.14
C LEU A 135 1.02 -5.97 9.40
N THR A 136 1.84 -5.01 9.80
CA THR A 136 3.24 -5.17 10.19
C THR A 136 3.58 -4.32 11.40
N GLY A 137 4.79 -4.46 11.94
CA GLY A 137 5.23 -3.66 13.07
C GLY A 137 4.67 -4.17 14.40
N GLU A 138 4.55 -3.25 15.35
CA GLU A 138 4.13 -3.57 16.72
C GLU A 138 2.63 -3.36 16.92
N LEU A 139 2.07 -4.06 17.89
CA LEU A 139 0.67 -3.97 18.27
C LEU A 139 0.59 -3.85 19.79
N ASP A 140 -0.23 -2.92 20.27
CA ASP A 140 -0.50 -2.75 21.70
C ASP A 140 -1.97 -3.05 22.00
N LEU A 141 -2.18 -4.14 22.73
CA LEU A 141 -3.48 -4.63 23.16
C LEU A 141 -3.81 -4.27 24.63
N SER A 142 -3.05 -3.37 25.28
CA SER A 142 -3.21 -3.05 26.70
C SER A 142 -4.60 -2.54 27.09
N ASP A 143 -5.30 -1.89 26.16
CA ASP A 143 -6.62 -1.29 26.40
C ASP A 143 -7.78 -2.29 26.22
N PHE A 144 -7.51 -3.55 25.82
CA PHE A 144 -8.51 -4.57 25.51
C PHE A 144 -8.87 -5.44 26.74
N GLU A 145 -9.40 -4.81 27.79
CA GLU A 145 -9.67 -5.43 29.10
C GLU A 145 -10.61 -6.66 29.06
N ARG A 146 -11.44 -6.79 28.03
CA ARG A 146 -12.50 -7.83 27.95
C ARG A 146 -12.30 -8.79 26.78
N LEU A 147 -11.14 -8.76 26.12
CA LEU A 147 -10.86 -9.59 24.95
C LEU A 147 -10.89 -11.08 25.32
N LYS A 148 -11.55 -11.85 24.46
CA LYS A 148 -11.68 -13.31 24.53
C LYS A 148 -11.21 -13.98 23.25
N GLU A 149 -11.39 -13.29 22.13
CA GLU A 149 -11.06 -13.83 20.81
C GLU A 149 -10.18 -12.83 20.07
N LEU A 150 -9.01 -13.30 19.63
CA LEU A 150 -8.07 -12.53 18.83
C LEU A 150 -7.80 -13.27 17.52
N LEU A 151 -8.32 -12.73 16.43
CA LEU A 151 -8.14 -13.27 15.08
C LEU A 151 -7.22 -12.32 14.32
N CYS A 152 -5.98 -12.73 14.08
CA CYS A 152 -4.96 -11.90 13.42
C CYS A 152 -4.24 -12.63 12.29
N SER A 153 -4.90 -13.63 11.72
CA SER A 153 -4.34 -14.44 10.64
C SER A 153 -4.19 -13.70 9.32
N ASN A 154 -3.28 -14.17 8.48
CA ASN A 154 -3.00 -13.61 7.16
C ASN A 154 -2.53 -12.14 7.22
N ASN A 155 -1.54 -11.86 8.07
CA ASN A 155 -0.81 -10.60 8.15
C ASN A 155 0.70 -10.86 7.99
N ASN A 156 1.55 -9.84 8.14
CA ASN A 156 3.01 -10.01 8.09
C ASN A 156 3.64 -9.65 9.45
N LEU A 157 2.99 -10.09 10.54
CA LEU A 157 3.52 -9.92 11.89
C LEU A 157 4.72 -10.87 12.08
N THR A 158 5.84 -10.35 12.56
CA THR A 158 7.10 -11.10 12.69
C THR A 158 7.35 -11.62 14.11
N ASN A 159 6.60 -11.10 15.09
CA ASN A 159 6.67 -11.49 16.49
C ASN A 159 5.27 -11.47 17.13
N CYS A 160 5.14 -12.09 18.29
CA CYS A 160 3.92 -12.11 19.08
C CYS A 160 4.10 -11.42 20.45
N ASN A 161 5.04 -10.48 20.58
CA ASN A 161 5.28 -9.77 21.84
C ASN A 161 4.08 -8.96 22.32
N PHE A 162 3.21 -8.54 21.39
CA PHE A 162 1.95 -7.84 21.72
C PHE A 162 1.02 -8.66 22.61
N LEU A 163 1.14 -9.99 22.57
CA LEU A 163 0.42 -10.88 23.48
C LEU A 163 0.81 -10.63 24.95
N ASN A 164 2.00 -10.07 25.19
CA ASN A 164 2.42 -9.72 26.54
C ASN A 164 1.71 -8.49 27.09
N THR A 165 1.17 -7.62 26.24
CA THR A 165 0.48 -6.39 26.66
C THR A 165 -0.98 -6.62 27.01
N LEU A 166 -1.54 -7.80 26.70
CA LEU A 166 -2.90 -8.16 27.10
C LEU A 166 -3.10 -8.06 28.62
N PRO A 167 -4.10 -7.30 29.09
CA PRO A 167 -4.31 -7.07 30.53
C PRO A 167 -4.85 -8.30 31.27
N ASN A 168 -5.60 -9.16 30.57
CA ASN A 168 -6.25 -10.35 31.15
C ASN A 168 -6.05 -11.56 30.22
N PRO A 169 -4.81 -12.05 30.05
CA PRO A 169 -4.49 -13.15 29.13
C PRO A 169 -5.28 -14.43 29.44
N GLU A 170 -5.60 -14.69 30.70
CA GLU A 170 -6.35 -15.85 31.15
C GLU A 170 -7.79 -15.88 30.64
N LYS A 171 -8.30 -14.78 30.07
CA LYS A 171 -9.66 -14.71 29.49
C LYS A 171 -9.70 -15.03 28.00
N LEU A 172 -8.55 -15.12 27.33
CA LEU A 172 -8.47 -15.43 25.91
C LEU A 172 -8.77 -16.91 25.69
N THR A 173 -9.80 -17.20 24.88
CA THR A 173 -10.28 -18.54 24.55
C THR A 173 -9.95 -18.93 23.12
N ILE A 174 -9.84 -17.97 22.20
CA ILE A 174 -9.47 -18.21 20.81
C ILE A 174 -8.34 -17.25 20.41
N LEU A 175 -7.28 -17.82 19.84
CA LEU A 175 -6.19 -17.09 19.24
C LEU A 175 -5.91 -17.67 17.85
N ASP A 176 -5.96 -16.86 16.80
CA ASP A 176 -5.55 -17.27 15.47
C ASP A 176 -4.43 -16.36 14.97
N LEU A 177 -3.23 -16.94 14.87
CA LEU A 177 -2.01 -16.31 14.37
C LEU A 177 -1.58 -16.86 13.00
N SER A 178 -2.40 -17.72 12.38
CA SER A 178 -2.02 -18.45 11.16
C SER A 178 -1.66 -17.51 9.99
N ASN A 179 -0.80 -17.98 9.09
CA ASN A 179 -0.35 -17.19 7.93
C ASN A 179 0.23 -15.82 8.31
N ASN A 180 1.10 -15.81 9.33
CA ASN A 180 2.02 -14.71 9.67
C ASN A 180 3.47 -15.23 9.60
N ASP A 181 4.45 -14.33 9.73
CA ASP A 181 5.89 -14.64 9.71
C ASP A 181 6.49 -14.73 11.14
N ILE A 182 5.72 -15.26 12.09
CA ILE A 182 6.10 -15.31 13.51
C ILE A 182 7.15 -16.41 13.72
N THR A 183 8.32 -16.02 14.23
CA THR A 183 9.47 -16.93 14.47
C THR A 183 9.84 -17.07 15.96
N GLN A 184 8.96 -16.63 16.86
CA GLN A 184 9.23 -16.52 18.30
C GLN A 184 8.99 -17.83 19.08
N ASP A 185 9.62 -17.92 20.27
CA ASP A 185 9.38 -18.96 21.27
C ASP A 185 7.90 -19.01 21.71
N LEU A 186 7.39 -20.23 21.87
CA LEU A 186 6.04 -20.55 22.31
C LEU A 186 5.82 -20.31 23.81
N ALA A 187 6.86 -19.99 24.58
CA ALA A 187 6.77 -19.70 26.02
C ALA A 187 5.73 -18.63 26.37
N VAL A 188 5.48 -17.68 25.46
CA VAL A 188 4.44 -16.65 25.61
C VAL A 188 3.04 -17.26 25.82
N PHE A 189 2.80 -18.48 25.33
CA PHE A 189 1.49 -19.10 25.40
C PHE A 189 1.13 -19.67 26.79
N SER A 190 2.12 -19.83 27.67
CA SER A 190 1.93 -20.42 29.01
C SER A 190 0.96 -19.64 29.92
N ARG A 191 0.71 -18.36 29.62
CA ARG A 191 -0.20 -17.50 30.39
C ARG A 191 -1.67 -17.54 29.94
N PHE A 192 -1.99 -18.19 28.82
CA PHE A 192 -3.36 -18.32 28.32
C PHE A 192 -4.03 -19.60 28.85
N SER A 193 -4.31 -19.64 30.15
CA SER A 193 -4.84 -20.84 30.82
C SER A 193 -6.24 -21.29 30.37
N SER A 194 -6.97 -20.43 29.65
CA SER A 194 -8.32 -20.72 29.14
C SER A 194 -8.37 -20.84 27.62
N LEU A 195 -7.22 -20.96 26.95
CA LEU A 195 -7.18 -21.09 25.50
C LEU A 195 -7.77 -22.43 25.08
N GLU A 196 -8.83 -22.39 24.28
CA GLU A 196 -9.53 -23.56 23.75
C GLU A 196 -9.08 -23.87 22.32
N ARG A 197 -8.66 -22.85 21.58
CA ARG A 197 -8.24 -22.92 20.16
C ARG A 197 -7.04 -22.00 19.90
N LEU A 198 -6.02 -22.55 19.24
CA LEU A 198 -4.78 -21.90 18.78
C LEU A 198 -4.54 -22.21 17.30
#